data_AF-A0A644ZNH4-F1
#
_entry.id   AF-A0A644ZNH4-F1
#
_cell.length_a   1.000
_cell.length_b   1.000
_cell.length_c   1.000
_cell.angle_alpha   90.00
_cell.angle_beta   90.00
_cell.angle_gamma   90.00
#
_symmetry.space_group_name_H-M   'P 1'
#
loop_
_entity.id
_entity.type
_entity.pdbx_description
1 polymer ?
#
loop_
_entity_poly.entity_id
_entity_poly.type
_entity_poly.pdbx_seq_one_letter_code
_entity_poly.pdbx_strand_id
1 'polypeptide(L)'
;MSSRDAARRLSSRMPGGIECTGPLMGVTPTTWRHQLAGTNGYKLSLDSAELLTQYAIEQHVENPLEILTTFARNCGAMVLPLPGLYAEG
;
A
#
# COMPACT_ATOMS: atom_id res chain seq x y z
N MET A 1 -12.45 -2.36 -7.68
CA MET A 1 -11.07 -2.67 -7.25
C MET A 1 -11.06 -2.68 -5.73
N SER A 2 -10.56 -3.74 -5.11
CA SER A 2 -10.51 -3.79 -3.63
C SER A 2 -9.26 -3.07 -3.11
N SER A 3 -9.28 -2.61 -1.85
CA SER A 3 -8.09 -2.02 -1.21
C SER A 3 -6.91 -3.01 -1.13
N ARG A 4 -7.19 -4.31 -1.12
CA ARG A 4 -6.15 -5.36 -1.20
C ARG A 4 -5.48 -5.43 -2.57
N ASP A 5 -6.26 -5.29 -3.65
CA ASP A 5 -5.70 -5.24 -5.00
C ASP A 5 -4.82 -4.01 -5.17
N ALA A 6 -5.26 -2.87 -4.62
CA ALA A 6 -4.45 -1.65 -4.56
C ALA A 6 -3.14 -1.86 -3.79
N ALA A 7 -3.20 -2.50 -2.60
CA ALA A 7 -2.01 -2.81 -1.82
C ALA A 7 -1.04 -3.74 -2.55
N ARG A 8 -1.55 -4.75 -3.27
CA ARG A 8 -0.74 -5.64 -4.10
C ARG A 8 -0.06 -4.88 -5.24
N ARG A 9 -0.80 -4.03 -5.96
CA ARG A 9 -0.25 -3.21 -7.05
C ARG A 9 0.81 -2.25 -6.54
N LEU A 10 0.55 -1.58 -5.42
CA LEU A 10 1.51 -0.67 -4.81
C LEU A 10 2.78 -1.41 -4.41
N SER A 11 2.66 -2.54 -3.69
CA SER A 11 3.79 -3.39 -3.31
C SER A 11 4.59 -3.89 -4.52
N SER A 12 3.94 -4.21 -5.65
CA SER A 12 4.64 -4.66 -6.86
C SER A 12 5.45 -3.58 -7.56
N ARG A 13 5.13 -2.30 -7.34
CA ARG A 13 5.82 -1.15 -7.94
C ARG A 13 7.00 -0.66 -7.10
N MET A 14 7.13 -1.14 -5.88
CA MET A 14 8.27 -0.85 -5.00
C MET A 14 9.55 -1.53 -5.50
N PRO A 15 10.73 -0.91 -5.31
CA PRO A 15 12.01 -1.58 -5.56
C PRO A 15 12.10 -2.91 -4.80
N GLY A 16 12.35 -4.01 -5.51
CA GLY A 16 12.39 -5.37 -4.93
C GLY A 16 11.03 -5.99 -4.56
N GLY A 17 9.94 -5.26 -4.76
CA GLY A 17 8.57 -5.78 -4.72
C GLY A 17 8.18 -6.41 -3.38
N ILE A 18 7.46 -7.53 -3.45
CA ILE A 18 6.95 -8.28 -2.28
C ILE A 18 8.08 -8.78 -1.36
N GLU A 19 9.22 -9.16 -1.94
CA GLU A 19 10.37 -9.69 -1.18
C GLU A 19 10.99 -8.64 -0.26
N CYS A 20 11.04 -7.38 -0.71
CA CYS A 20 11.53 -6.28 0.10
C CYS A 20 10.45 -5.67 1.00
N THR A 21 9.20 -5.59 0.52
CA THR A 21 8.11 -4.97 1.29
C THR A 21 7.62 -5.80 2.47
N GLY A 22 7.70 -7.13 2.42
CA GLY A 22 7.32 -7.98 3.56
C GLY A 22 8.09 -7.64 4.84
N PRO A 23 9.44 -7.70 4.82
CA PRO A 23 10.28 -7.33 5.97
C PRO A 23 10.04 -5.90 6.48
N LEU A 24 9.80 -4.94 5.58
CA LEU A 24 9.47 -3.55 5.96
C LEU A 24 8.16 -3.47 6.76
N MET A 25 7.20 -4.36 6.49
CA MET A 25 5.95 -4.47 7.24
C MET A 25 6.07 -5.36 8.49
N GLY A 26 7.28 -5.80 8.85
CA GLY A 26 7.53 -6.64 10.02
C GLY A 26 7.08 -8.11 9.85
N VAL A 27 6.88 -8.58 8.62
CA VAL A 27 6.45 -9.95 8.33
C VAL A 27 7.36 -10.63 7.30
N THR A 28 7.27 -11.96 7.18
CA THR A 28 7.99 -12.66 6.11
C THR A 28 7.35 -12.37 4.74
N PRO A 29 8.13 -12.42 3.63
CA PRO A 29 7.58 -12.28 2.28
C PRO A 29 6.41 -13.23 1.98
N THR A 30 6.47 -14.46 2.50
CA THR A 30 5.38 -15.44 2.37
C THR A 30 4.12 -14.99 3.09
N THR A 31 4.22 -14.57 4.35
CA THR A 31 3.09 -14.02 5.11
C THR A 31 2.50 -12.80 4.42
N TRP A 32 3.36 -11.92 3.89
CA TRP A 32 2.95 -10.73 3.17
C TRP A 32 2.15 -11.05 1.90
N ARG A 33 2.61 -12.02 1.10
CA ARG A 33 1.84 -12.54 -0.05
C ARG A 33 0.44 -13.00 0.36
N HIS A 34 0.32 -13.75 1.45
CA HIS A 34 -0.96 -14.25 1.91
C HIS A 34 -1.90 -13.13 2.36
N GLN A 35 -1.38 -12.11 3.04
CA GLN A 35 -2.15 -10.93 3.44
C GLN A 35 -2.66 -10.14 2.23
N LEU A 36 -1.77 -9.87 1.25
CA LEU A 36 -2.13 -9.18 0.01
C LEU A 36 -3.09 -10.01 -0.85
N ALA A 37 -3.00 -11.34 -0.80
CA ALA A 37 -3.93 -12.24 -1.47
C ALA A 37 -5.27 -12.42 -0.78
N GLY A 38 -5.43 -11.92 0.45
CA GLY A 38 -6.64 -12.12 1.23
C GLY A 38 -6.85 -13.59 1.59
N THR A 39 -5.76 -14.35 1.79
CA THR A 39 -5.85 -15.75 2.24
C THR A 39 -6.52 -15.79 3.62
N ASN A 40 -7.47 -16.71 3.82
CA ASN A 40 -8.16 -16.86 5.11
C ASN A 40 -7.15 -17.03 6.25
N GLY A 41 -7.35 -16.28 7.34
CA GLY A 41 -6.44 -16.24 8.50
C GLY A 41 -5.34 -15.18 8.42
N TYR A 42 -5.07 -14.60 7.24
CA TYR A 42 -4.07 -13.55 7.05
C TYR A 42 -4.75 -12.22 6.77
N LYS A 43 -4.62 -11.27 7.68
CA LYS A 43 -5.23 -9.93 7.57
C LYS A 43 -4.16 -8.90 7.24
N LEU A 44 -4.44 -8.06 6.24
CA LEU A 44 -3.73 -6.80 6.05
C LEU A 44 -4.22 -5.82 7.12
N SER A 45 -3.35 -5.41 8.03
CA SER A 45 -3.67 -4.41 9.06
C SER A 45 -3.72 -3.00 8.46
N LEU A 46 -4.40 -2.09 9.16
CA LEU A 46 -4.39 -0.66 8.79
C LEU A 46 -2.99 -0.09 8.90
N ASP A 47 -2.25 -0.43 9.97
CA ASP A 47 -0.88 0.02 10.21
C ASP A 47 0.06 -0.40 9.06
N SER A 48 -0.02 -1.64 8.57
CA SER A 48 0.78 -2.08 7.42
C SER A 48 0.36 -1.39 6.13
N ALA A 49 -0.93 -1.10 5.95
CA ALA A 49 -1.40 -0.37 4.78
C ALA A 49 -0.92 1.10 4.78
N GLU A 50 -0.90 1.73 5.96
CA GLU A 50 -0.35 3.08 6.15
C GLU A 50 1.15 3.10 5.91
N LEU A 51 1.90 2.22 6.58
CA LEU A 51 3.35 2.13 6.45
C LEU A 51 3.78 1.89 4.99
N LEU A 52 3.08 1.00 4.28
CA LEU A 52 3.32 0.77 2.86
C LEU A 52 3.09 2.03 2.01
N THR A 53 2.07 2.81 2.34
CA THR A 53 1.76 4.08 1.66
C THR A 53 2.85 5.11 1.91
N GLN A 54 3.32 5.25 3.16
CA GLN A 54 4.41 6.16 3.53
C GLN A 54 5.71 5.79 2.80
N TYR A 55 6.08 4.51 2.79
CA TYR A 55 7.26 4.08 2.03
C TYR A 55 7.10 4.32 0.53
N ALA A 56 5.90 4.18 -0.04
CA ALA A 56 5.70 4.39 -1.47
C ALA A 56 5.93 5.86 -1.86
N ILE A 57 5.57 6.79 -0.96
CA ILE A 57 5.88 8.21 -1.08
C ILE A 57 7.41 8.41 -1.07
N GLU A 58 8.11 7.87 -0.07
CA GLU A 58 9.56 8.02 0.07
C GLU A 58 10.34 7.48 -1.13
N GLN A 59 9.84 6.41 -1.74
CA GLN A 59 10.44 5.77 -2.91
C GLN A 59 9.98 6.38 -4.24
N HIS A 60 9.25 7.50 -4.21
CA HIS A 60 8.70 8.18 -5.39
C HIS A 60 7.93 7.23 -6.33
N VAL A 61 7.23 6.24 -5.76
CA VAL A 61 6.42 5.30 -6.53
C VAL A 61 5.22 6.06 -7.10
N GLU A 62 4.93 5.83 -8.38
CA GLU A 62 3.76 6.40 -9.04
C GLU A 62 2.48 6.11 -8.23
N ASN A 63 1.56 7.07 -8.11
CA ASN A 63 0.29 6.89 -7.40
C ASN A 63 0.45 6.25 -6.00
N PRO A 64 1.23 6.85 -5.08
CA PRO A 64 1.57 6.20 -3.82
C PRO A 64 0.36 6.07 -2.89
N LEU A 65 -0.65 6.92 -3.06
CA LEU A 65 -1.89 6.94 -2.28
C LEU A 65 -2.95 5.93 -2.79
N GLU A 66 -2.62 5.00 -3.69
CA GLU A 66 -3.58 4.10 -4.36
C GLU A 66 -4.48 3.33 -3.36
N ILE A 67 -3.92 2.90 -2.23
CA ILE A 67 -4.67 2.20 -1.18
C ILE A 67 -5.74 3.10 -0.57
N LEU A 68 -5.35 4.32 -0.16
CA LEU A 68 -6.24 5.30 0.45
C LEU A 68 -7.30 5.77 -0.54
N THR A 69 -6.92 6.05 -1.79
CA THR A 69 -7.85 6.44 -2.85
C THR A 69 -8.87 5.34 -3.12
N THR A 70 -8.44 4.07 -3.12
CA THR A 70 -9.35 2.94 -3.30
C THR A 70 -10.29 2.79 -2.11
N PHE A 71 -9.79 2.96 -0.88
CA PHE A 71 -10.62 2.95 0.32
C PHE A 71 -11.66 4.08 0.29
N ALA A 72 -11.23 5.33 0.07
CA ALA A 72 -12.11 6.48 -0.01
C ALA A 72 -13.19 6.30 -1.09
N ARG A 73 -12.82 5.81 -2.28
CA ARG A 73 -13.76 5.49 -3.35
C ARG A 73 -14.83 4.49 -2.91
N ASN A 74 -14.44 3.44 -2.18
CA ASN A 74 -15.40 2.44 -1.68
C ASN A 74 -16.36 3.03 -0.64
N CYS A 75 -15.96 4.12 0.04
CA CYS A 75 -16.77 4.87 0.98
C CYS A 75 -17.55 6.04 0.35
N GLY A 76 -17.47 6.25 -0.98
CA GLY A 76 -18.08 7.41 -1.63
C GLY A 76 -17.40 8.75 -1.32
N ALA A 77 -16.13 8.71 -0.95
CA ALA A 77 -15.30 9.87 -0.60
C ALA A 77 -14.13 10.03 -1.59
N MET A 78 -13.36 11.11 -1.42
CA MET A 78 -12.12 11.37 -2.15
C MET A 78 -10.96 11.66 -1.21
N VAL A 79 -9.74 11.30 -1.62
CA VAL A 79 -8.51 11.68 -0.94
C VAL A 79 -8.01 12.99 -1.53
N LEU A 80 -7.72 13.97 -0.67
CA LEU A 80 -7.12 15.23 -1.04
C LEU A 80 -5.68 15.27 -0.49
N PRO A 81 -4.65 15.29 -1.36
CA PRO A 81 -3.27 15.41 -0.89
C PRO A 81 -3.07 16.78 -0.25
N LEU A 82 -2.29 16.82 0.83
CA LEU A 82 -1.90 18.09 1.44
C LEU A 82 -1.00 18.88 0.48
N PRO A 83 -1.27 20.19 0.30
CA PRO A 83 -0.44 21.03 -0.58
C PRO A 83 1.00 21.09 -0.06
N GLY A 84 1.97 21.00 -0.98
CA GLY A 84 3.41 21.13 -0.69
C GLY A 84 4.13 19.86 -0.22
N LEU A 85 3.41 18.78 0.11
CA LEU A 85 4.02 17.54 0.61
C LEU A 85 4.51 16.59 -0.50
N TYR A 86 4.01 16.76 -1.73
CA TYR A 86 4.33 15.92 -2.89
C TYR A 86 4.64 16.76 -4.15
N ALA A 87 4.87 18.06 -3.98
CA ALA A 87 4.97 19.03 -5.08
C ALA A 87 6.39 19.19 -5.64
N GLU A 88 7.37 18.43 -5.15
CA GLU A 88 8.72 18.43 -5.70
C GLU A 88 9.02 17.07 -6.33
N GLY A 89 8.86 17.05 -7.65
CA GLY A 89 9.46 16.11 -8.60
C GLY A 89 10.09 16.92 -9.72
#